data_AF-A0A3Q0FPE0-F1
#
_entry.id   AF-A0A3Q0FPE0-F1
#
_cell.length_a   1.000
_cell.length_b   1.000
_cell.length_c   1.000
_cell.angle_alpha   90.00
_cell.angle_beta   90.00
_cell.angle_gamma   90.00
#
_symmetry.space_group_name_H-M   'P 1'
#
loop_
_entity.id
_entity.type
_entity.pdbx_description
1 polymer ?
#
loop_
_entity_poly.entity_id
_entity_poly.type
_entity_poly.pdbx_seq_one_letter_code
_entity_poly.pdbx_strand_id
1 'polypeptide(L)'
;MSQLAGWFAVSELVKYLLLSSTAERHILKLDSHNLRMSTFVMQSMAFLQSFSPIPGSQLYVNGDLKLQQRQLLSHRGLDTRYNVSVINGTSPFAYDYDLTNIIAAYQDRNVTTVLADPNPVWLIGRAANAPFIINATIRYPVEVILYQPGFWEMIKFAWIQYVSILLIFLWVFDRIKKFVFQNQVLTTIPVTSASLTPLYKAHQS
;
A
#
# COMPACT_ATOMS: atom_id res chain seq x y z
N MET A 1 14.88 -35.74 50.88
CA MET A 1 15.82 -34.72 50.35
C MET A 1 16.90 -35.49 49.61
N SER A 2 16.90 -35.66 48.29
CA SER A 2 17.05 -34.61 47.29
C SER A 2 16.56 -35.10 45.91
N GLN A 3 15.39 -34.63 45.48
CA GLN A 3 14.96 -34.65 44.08
C GLN A 3 14.78 -33.21 43.61
N LEU A 4 15.87 -32.45 43.45
CA LEU A 4 15.82 -31.07 42.93
C LEU A 4 17.13 -30.70 42.21
N ALA A 5 17.59 -31.54 41.28
CA ALA A 5 18.75 -31.22 40.42
C ALA A 5 18.51 -31.48 38.92
N GLY A 6 17.30 -31.90 38.53
CA GLY A 6 16.99 -32.28 37.14
C GLY A 6 16.12 -31.30 36.35
N TRP A 7 15.73 -30.16 36.94
CA TRP A 7 14.69 -29.29 36.38
C TRP A 7 15.16 -27.88 35.96
N PHE A 8 16.45 -27.57 36.06
CA PHE A 8 16.97 -26.22 35.80
C PHE A 8 17.74 -26.05 34.48
N ALA A 9 17.69 -26.99 33.55
CA ALA A 9 18.42 -26.90 32.27
C ALA A 9 17.54 -27.04 31.01
N VAL A 10 16.24 -26.74 31.10
CA VAL A 10 15.31 -26.75 29.94
C VAL A 10 14.85 -25.35 29.53
N SER A 11 15.19 -24.31 30.29
CA SER A 11 14.81 -22.93 29.93
C SER A 11 15.99 -22.15 29.36
N GLU A 12 15.70 -21.41 28.29
CA GLU A 12 16.52 -20.33 27.70
C GLU A 12 17.67 -20.71 26.77
N LEU A 13 17.34 -20.94 25.51
CA LEU A 13 18.05 -20.26 24.42
C LEU A 13 17.06 -19.96 23.29
N VAL A 14 16.18 -18.97 23.50
CA VAL A 14 15.49 -18.34 22.37
C VAL A 14 16.51 -17.43 21.69
N LYS A 15 17.19 -17.96 20.67
CA LYS A 15 18.06 -17.14 19.81
C LYS A 15 17.19 -16.50 18.73
N TYR A 16 16.73 -15.29 19.00
CA TYR A 16 16.11 -14.45 17.99
C TYR A 16 17.17 -14.01 16.99
N LEU A 17 16.97 -14.32 15.71
CA LEU A 17 17.79 -13.77 14.64
C LEU A 17 17.04 -12.58 14.05
N LEU A 18 17.41 -11.38 14.49
CA LEU A 18 17.11 -10.17 13.71
C LEU A 18 18.07 -10.16 12.52
N LEU A 19 17.59 -10.59 11.36
CA LEU A 19 18.20 -10.21 10.10
C LEU A 19 17.80 -8.75 9.84
N SER A 20 18.46 -7.81 10.53
CA SER A 20 18.60 -6.47 9.99
C SER A 20 19.55 -6.61 8.81
N SER A 21 18.99 -6.64 7.59
CA SER A 21 19.78 -6.41 6.38
C SER A 21 20.27 -4.96 6.43
N THR A 22 21.32 -4.74 7.21
CA THR A 22 22.05 -3.48 7.26
C THR A 22 22.87 -3.45 5.97
N ALA A 23 22.35 -2.72 4.98
CA ALA A 23 22.95 -2.41 3.68
C ALA A 23 22.35 -3.05 2.41
N GLU A 24 21.06 -3.37 2.37
CA GLU A 24 20.37 -3.51 1.08
C GLU A 24 19.36 -2.38 0.86
N ARG A 25 19.78 -1.40 0.05
CA ARG A 25 18.91 -0.36 -0.50
C ARG A 25 17.86 -1.04 -1.39
N HIS A 26 16.72 -1.41 -0.81
CA HIS A 26 15.60 -1.93 -1.57
C HIS A 26 14.92 -0.77 -2.31
N ILE A 27 15.34 -0.58 -3.56
CA ILE A 27 14.65 0.30 -4.50
C ILE A 27 13.52 -0.50 -5.10
N LEU A 28 12.32 -0.38 -4.53
CA LEU A 28 11.12 -0.91 -5.16
C LEU A 28 10.75 0.03 -6.31
N LYS A 29 11.16 -0.34 -7.52
CA LYS A 29 10.76 0.30 -8.78
C LYS A 29 9.46 -0.35 -9.24
N LEU A 30 8.36 0.37 -9.09
CA LEU A 30 7.11 0.05 -9.78
C LEU A 30 7.26 0.52 -11.23
N ASP A 31 7.63 -0.40 -12.11
CA ASP A 31 7.71 -0.16 -13.55
C ASP A 31 6.61 -0.96 -14.24
N SER A 32 5.49 -0.30 -14.54
CA SER A 32 4.55 -0.78 -15.54
C SER A 32 4.90 -0.08 -16.84
N HIS A 33 4.97 -0.84 -17.94
CA HIS A 33 5.59 -0.58 -19.26
C HIS A 33 5.37 0.78 -19.96
N ASN A 34 4.75 1.79 -19.34
CA ASN A 34 4.58 3.10 -19.93
C ASN A 34 4.65 4.29 -18.94
N LEU A 35 4.67 4.10 -17.61
CA LEU A 35 4.72 5.24 -16.67
C LEU A 35 5.40 4.82 -15.36
N ARG A 36 6.52 5.48 -15.02
CA ARG A 36 7.07 5.44 -13.65
C ARG A 36 6.11 6.19 -12.73
N MET A 37 5.19 5.48 -12.06
CA MET A 37 4.26 6.12 -11.12
C MET A 37 4.99 6.57 -9.84
N SER A 38 5.62 5.66 -9.09
CA SER A 38 6.19 5.98 -7.77
C SER A 38 7.44 5.16 -7.48
N THR A 39 8.42 5.76 -6.80
CA THR A 39 9.63 5.07 -6.32
C THR A 39 9.62 5.05 -4.81
N PHE A 40 9.64 3.87 -4.21
CA PHE A 40 9.65 3.71 -2.76
C PHE A 40 10.96 3.08 -2.32
N VAL A 41 11.60 3.72 -1.33
CA VAL A 41 12.86 3.26 -0.74
C VAL A 41 12.66 3.16 0.76
N MET A 42 12.95 1.97 1.31
CA MET A 42 12.83 1.73 2.74
C MET A 42 13.89 0.78 3.26
N GLN A 43 14.10 0.84 4.58
CA GLN A 43 14.81 -0.18 5.32
C GLN A 43 13.84 -1.26 5.78
N SER A 44 14.10 -2.47 5.31
CA SER A 44 13.32 -3.68 5.61
C SER A 44 13.83 -4.37 6.87
N MET A 45 12.96 -5.11 7.53
CA MET A 45 13.30 -6.01 8.63
C MET A 45 12.55 -7.31 8.45
N ALA A 46 13.23 -8.43 8.70
CA ALA A 46 12.62 -9.74 8.73
C ALA A 46 12.87 -10.35 10.11
N PHE A 47 11.80 -10.83 10.75
CA PHE A 47 11.86 -11.55 12.00
C PHE A 47 11.75 -13.05 11.74
N LEU A 48 12.67 -13.83 12.30
CA LEU A 48 12.63 -15.27 12.27
C LEU A 48 12.88 -15.86 13.65
N GLN A 49 11.96 -16.74 14.06
CA GLN A 49 12.07 -17.51 15.27
C GLN A 49 11.97 -19.00 14.93
N SER A 50 12.98 -19.77 15.32
CA SER A 50 13.00 -21.22 15.20
C SER A 50 13.54 -21.79 16.50
N PHE A 51 12.93 -22.87 16.97
CA PHE A 51 13.33 -23.56 18.19
C PHE A 51 13.47 -25.06 17.92
N SER A 52 14.46 -25.68 18.57
CA SER A 52 14.65 -27.12 18.55
C SER A 52 15.17 -27.57 19.91
N PRO A 53 14.63 -28.65 20.49
CA PRO A 53 15.12 -29.22 21.74
C PRO A 53 16.41 -30.04 21.57
N ILE A 54 16.87 -30.26 20.33
CA ILE A 54 18.03 -31.11 20.00
C ILE A 54 19.20 -30.22 19.58
N PRO A 55 20.44 -30.48 20.04
CA PRO A 55 21.61 -29.73 19.59
C PRO A 55 21.78 -29.82 18.07
N GLY A 56 21.65 -28.68 17.41
CA GLY A 56 21.79 -28.55 15.96
C GLY A 56 23.22 -28.25 15.55
N SER A 57 23.57 -28.68 14.34
CA SER A 57 24.75 -28.22 13.62
C SER A 57 24.44 -26.99 12.76
N GLN A 58 23.24 -26.93 12.19
CA GLN A 58 22.87 -25.90 11.23
C GLN A 58 21.37 -25.59 11.27
N LEU A 59 21.04 -24.32 11.02
CA LEU A 59 19.68 -23.86 10.72
C LEU A 59 19.63 -23.42 9.25
N TYR A 60 18.80 -24.08 8.45
CA TYR A 60 18.50 -23.66 7.09
C TYR A 60 17.14 -22.98 7.06
N VAL A 61 17.05 -21.82 6.42
CA VAL A 61 15.79 -21.07 6.25
C VAL A 61 15.66 -20.69 4.80
N ASN A 62 14.48 -20.93 4.24
CA ASN A 62 14.09 -20.39 2.94
C ASN A 62 12.72 -19.74 3.07
N GLY A 63 12.60 -18.49 2.62
CA GLY A 63 11.37 -17.72 2.69
C GLY A 63 11.34 -16.55 1.72
N ASP A 64 10.15 -16.02 1.51
CA ASP A 64 9.90 -14.91 0.59
C ASP A 64 9.67 -13.63 1.39
N LEU A 65 10.37 -12.54 1.06
CA LEU A 65 10.16 -11.25 1.70
C LEU A 65 8.99 -10.53 1.04
N LYS A 66 7.86 -10.45 1.76
CA LYS A 66 6.63 -9.82 1.28
C LYS A 66 6.44 -8.44 1.87
N LEU A 67 5.95 -7.49 1.06
CA LEU A 67 5.60 -6.15 1.45
C LEU A 67 4.17 -6.13 2.03
N GLN A 68 4.04 -5.64 3.25
CA GLN A 68 2.75 -5.37 3.88
C GLN A 68 2.48 -3.88 3.92
N GLN A 69 1.37 -3.46 3.31
CA GLN A 69 0.97 -2.06 3.19
C GLN A 69 -0.32 -1.82 3.97
N ARG A 70 -0.23 -1.05 5.06
CA ARG A 70 -1.37 -0.50 5.81
C ARG A 70 -1.81 0.87 5.25
N GLN A 71 -0.89 1.56 4.57
CA GLN A 71 -1.16 2.81 3.86
C GLN A 71 -0.77 2.68 2.38
N LEU A 72 -1.60 3.24 1.52
CA LEU A 72 -1.37 3.38 0.09
C LEU A 72 -0.12 4.23 -0.19
N LEU A 73 0.65 3.87 -1.20
CA LEU A 73 1.75 4.71 -1.66
C LEU A 73 1.21 5.91 -2.46
N SER A 74 1.96 7.01 -2.48
CA SER A 74 1.61 8.16 -3.34
C SER A 74 1.68 7.76 -4.83
N HIS A 75 0.75 8.25 -5.65
CA HIS A 75 0.78 8.08 -7.12
C HIS A 75 2.05 8.61 -7.79
N ARG A 76 2.77 9.54 -7.14
CA ARG A 76 3.97 10.19 -7.68
C ARG A 76 5.02 10.46 -6.61
N GLY A 77 6.28 10.45 -7.06
CA GLY A 77 7.44 10.93 -6.30
C GLY A 77 8.36 9.81 -5.79
N LEU A 78 9.34 10.25 -5.01
CA LEU A 78 10.25 9.40 -4.26
C LEU A 78 9.77 9.40 -2.80
N ASP A 79 9.33 8.24 -2.30
CA ASP A 79 8.98 8.06 -0.89
C ASP A 79 10.14 7.39 -0.15
N THR A 80 10.76 8.16 0.74
CA THR A 80 11.88 7.74 1.58
C THR A 80 11.53 7.79 3.07
N ARG A 81 10.26 7.87 3.44
CA ARG A 81 9.83 8.02 4.84
C ARG A 81 10.38 6.93 5.76
N TYR A 82 10.55 5.72 5.22
CA TYR A 82 11.05 4.56 5.95
C TYR A 82 12.50 4.19 5.58
N ASN A 83 13.24 5.10 4.94
CA ASN A 83 14.67 4.94 4.65
C ASN A 83 15.56 5.32 5.85
N VAL A 84 15.13 4.91 7.05
CA VAL A 84 15.83 5.14 8.31
C VAL A 84 15.84 3.84 9.11
N SER A 85 16.96 3.58 9.79
CA SER A 85 17.11 2.40 10.61
C SER A 85 16.15 2.43 11.79
N VAL A 86 15.50 1.30 12.05
CA VAL A 86 14.68 1.12 13.26
C VAL A 86 15.58 1.12 14.49
N ILE A 87 16.77 0.56 14.34
CA ILE A 87 17.76 0.41 15.40
C ILE A 87 18.67 1.64 15.39
N ASN A 88 18.81 2.28 16.55
CA ASN A 88 19.70 3.42 16.73
C ASN A 88 21.09 2.93 17.16
N GLY A 89 21.93 2.55 16.19
CA GLY A 89 23.26 1.99 16.45
C GLY A 89 24.27 2.96 17.09
N THR A 90 23.93 4.23 17.25
CA THR A 90 24.76 5.23 17.95
C THR A 90 24.32 5.46 19.39
N SER A 91 23.20 4.87 19.81
CA SER A 91 22.73 5.04 21.18
C SER A 91 23.63 4.30 22.19
N PRO A 92 23.97 4.93 23.32
CA PRO A 92 24.68 4.28 24.42
C PRO A 92 23.74 3.50 25.36
N PHE A 93 22.42 3.61 25.21
CA PHE A 93 21.45 3.03 26.12
C PHE A 93 21.03 1.62 25.69
N ALA A 94 21.12 0.63 26.58
CA ALA A 94 20.69 -0.74 26.32
C ALA A 94 19.19 -0.85 25.97
N TYR A 95 18.38 0.08 26.49
CA TYR A 95 16.94 0.15 26.20
C TYR A 95 16.63 0.33 24.70
N ASP A 96 17.48 1.05 23.97
CA ASP A 96 17.29 1.29 22.52
C ASP A 96 17.60 0.04 21.67
N TYR A 97 18.19 -0.99 22.29
CA TYR A 97 18.47 -2.28 21.68
C TYR A 97 17.52 -3.39 22.17
N ASP A 98 16.50 -3.04 22.96
CA ASP A 98 15.48 -4.01 23.36
C ASP A 98 14.67 -4.46 22.14
N LEU A 99 14.66 -5.78 21.94
CA LEU A 99 13.99 -6.43 20.81
C LEU A 99 12.50 -6.10 20.78
N THR A 100 11.86 -6.02 21.95
CA THR A 100 10.42 -5.73 22.07
C THR A 100 10.11 -4.36 21.49
N ASN A 101 10.89 -3.34 21.87
CA ASN A 101 10.74 -1.98 21.38
C ASN A 101 11.05 -1.87 19.89
N ILE A 102 12.10 -2.55 19.42
CA ILE A 102 12.48 -2.56 18.01
C ILE A 102 11.36 -3.15 17.14
N ILE A 103 10.81 -4.30 17.54
CA ILE A 103 9.72 -4.95 16.81
C ILE A 103 8.47 -4.08 16.84
N ALA A 104 8.10 -3.54 18.00
CA ALA A 104 6.94 -2.65 18.13
C ALA A 104 7.07 -1.41 17.23
N ALA A 105 8.21 -0.71 17.30
CA ALA A 105 8.49 0.47 16.47
C ALA A 105 8.50 0.16 14.97
N TYR A 106 8.89 -1.06 14.58
CA TYR A 106 8.79 -1.50 13.18
C TYR A 106 7.35 -1.78 12.76
N GLN A 107 6.57 -2.46 13.60
CA GLN A 107 5.17 -2.81 13.33
C GLN A 107 4.22 -1.60 13.32
N ASP A 108 4.58 -0.53 14.02
CA ASP A 108 3.85 0.75 13.99
C ASP A 108 3.96 1.47 12.64
N ARG A 109 4.90 1.07 11.77
CA ARG A 109 5.02 1.64 10.41
C ARG A 109 3.81 1.23 9.56
N ASN A 110 3.41 2.12 8.66
CA ASN A 110 2.33 1.85 7.72
C ASN A 110 2.76 0.96 6.55
N VAL A 111 4.06 0.83 6.30
CA VAL A 111 4.62 -0.06 5.29
C VAL A 111 5.75 -0.86 5.93
N THR A 112 5.59 -2.17 5.94
CA THR A 112 6.52 -3.12 6.56
C THR A 112 6.82 -4.25 5.59
N THR A 113 7.87 -5.01 5.85
CA THR A 113 8.13 -6.29 5.19
C THR A 113 8.02 -7.40 6.21
N VAL A 114 7.56 -8.56 5.75
CA VAL A 114 7.45 -9.77 6.55
C VAL A 114 8.05 -10.91 5.75
N LEU A 115 8.80 -11.75 6.43
CA LEU A 115 9.26 -13.00 5.86
C LEU A 115 8.08 -13.97 5.84
N ALA A 116 7.49 -14.17 4.67
CA ALA A 116 6.40 -15.09 4.46
C ALA A 116 6.93 -16.50 4.16
N ASP A 117 6.18 -17.48 4.63
CA ASP A 117 6.45 -18.89 4.41
C ASP A 117 7.90 -19.29 4.77
N PRO A 118 8.47 -18.84 5.91
CA PRO A 118 9.78 -19.30 6.32
C PRO A 118 9.68 -20.78 6.64
N ASN A 119 10.42 -21.62 5.91
CA ASN A 119 10.52 -23.04 6.17
C ASN A 119 11.85 -23.32 6.88
N PRO A 120 11.95 -23.15 8.22
CA PRO A 120 13.17 -23.45 8.96
C PRO A 120 13.37 -24.97 9.05
N VAL A 121 14.54 -25.43 8.64
CA VAL A 121 14.98 -26.82 8.75
C VAL A 121 16.16 -26.88 9.72
N TRP A 122 15.97 -27.66 10.78
CA TRP A 122 16.99 -27.89 11.80
C TRP A 122 17.82 -29.13 11.47
N LEU A 123 19.12 -28.95 11.27
CA LEU A 123 20.04 -30.03 10.91
C LEU A 123 20.87 -30.43 12.13
N ILE A 124 20.98 -31.74 12.36
CA ILE A 124 21.68 -32.36 13.50
C ILE A 124 23.01 -32.95 12.99
N GLY A 125 23.95 -33.27 13.89
CA GLY A 125 25.21 -33.92 13.54
C GLY A 125 26.44 -33.04 13.73
N ARG A 126 26.43 -32.19 14.78
CA ARG A 126 27.51 -31.25 15.07
C ARG A 126 28.74 -31.97 15.64
N ALA A 127 29.90 -31.81 15.02
CA ALA A 127 31.18 -32.19 15.62
C ALA A 127 31.54 -31.24 16.78
N ALA A 128 32.19 -31.73 17.84
CA ALA A 128 32.42 -30.98 19.09
C ALA A 128 33.05 -29.58 18.91
N ASN A 129 33.89 -29.39 17.89
CA ASN A 129 34.59 -28.13 17.61
C ASN A 129 34.05 -27.36 16.39
N ALA A 130 32.96 -27.82 15.75
CA ALA A 130 32.40 -27.15 14.58
C ALA A 130 31.50 -25.95 14.97
N PRO A 131 31.57 -24.81 14.27
CA PRO A 131 30.67 -23.68 14.50
C PRO A 131 29.23 -24.04 14.10
N PHE A 132 28.25 -23.38 14.72
CA PHE A 132 26.85 -23.47 14.29
C PHE A 132 26.63 -22.59 13.05
N ILE A 133 26.09 -23.17 11.98
CA ILE A 133 25.92 -22.47 10.69
C ILE A 133 24.46 -22.05 10.52
N ILE A 134 24.23 -20.81 10.09
CA ILE A 134 22.90 -20.31 9.73
C ILE A 134 22.91 -19.99 8.24
N ASN A 135 22.13 -20.76 7.47
CA ASN A 135 21.93 -20.53 6.05
C ASN A 135 20.52 -20.00 5.82
N ALA A 136 20.39 -18.71 5.51
CA ALA A 136 19.12 -18.10 5.17
C ALA A 136 19.12 -17.71 3.68
N THR A 137 18.07 -18.11 2.96
CA THR A 137 17.79 -17.69 1.59
C THR A 137 16.51 -16.87 1.59
N ILE A 138 16.64 -15.59 1.24
CA ILE A 138 15.51 -14.65 1.16
C ILE A 138 15.24 -14.39 -0.31
N ARG A 139 14.02 -14.66 -0.77
CA ARG A 139 13.59 -14.37 -2.13
C ARG A 139 12.71 -13.12 -2.16
N TYR A 140 12.79 -12.37 -3.24
CA TYR A 140 12.00 -11.15 -3.46
C TYR A 140 11.00 -11.42 -4.58
N PRO A 141 9.77 -11.90 -4.27
CA PRO A 141 8.77 -12.13 -5.29
C PRO A 141 8.26 -10.80 -5.87
N VAL A 142 7.66 -10.87 -7.07
CA VAL A 142 6.94 -9.74 -7.65
C VAL A 142 5.58 -9.63 -6.97
N GLU A 143 5.27 -8.46 -6.41
CA GLU A 143 4.05 -8.22 -5.66
C GLU A 143 3.24 -7.05 -6.21
N VAL A 144 1.92 -7.12 -6.01
CA VAL A 144 1.00 -6.04 -6.38
C VAL A 144 1.01 -4.99 -5.29
N ILE A 145 1.41 -3.77 -5.65
CA ILE A 145 1.49 -2.63 -4.74
C ILE A 145 0.33 -1.69 -5.00
N LEU A 146 -0.35 -1.28 -3.92
CA LEU A 146 -1.46 -0.35 -3.99
C LEU A 146 -0.98 1.11 -3.83
N TYR A 147 -1.46 1.98 -4.71
CA TYR A 147 -1.18 3.40 -4.67
C TYR A 147 -2.49 4.22 -4.65
N GLN A 148 -2.40 5.42 -4.10
CA GLN A 148 -3.51 6.37 -4.08
C GLN A 148 -3.57 7.09 -5.42
N PRO A 149 -4.69 7.03 -6.18
CA PRO A 149 -4.78 7.64 -7.51
C PRO A 149 -4.66 9.17 -7.44
N GLY A 150 -4.06 9.76 -8.47
CA GLY A 150 -3.95 11.22 -8.58
C GLY A 150 -5.26 11.89 -9.03
N PHE A 151 -5.34 13.23 -8.92
CA PHE A 151 -6.51 14.00 -9.38
C PHE A 151 -6.90 13.69 -10.83
N TRP A 152 -5.93 13.71 -11.73
CA TRP A 152 -6.16 13.43 -13.16
C TRP A 152 -6.59 11.99 -13.43
N GLU A 153 -6.16 11.05 -12.61
CA GLU A 153 -6.56 9.66 -12.69
C GLU A 153 -7.99 9.47 -12.17
N MET A 154 -8.34 10.14 -11.07
CA MET A 154 -9.72 10.20 -10.57
C MET A 154 -10.67 10.80 -11.61
N ILE A 155 -10.30 11.89 -12.29
CA ILE A 155 -11.14 12.48 -13.37
C ILE A 155 -11.41 11.47 -14.48
N LYS A 156 -10.40 10.69 -14.89
CA LYS A 156 -10.55 9.65 -15.93
C LYS A 156 -11.53 8.54 -15.56
N PHE A 157 -11.85 8.37 -14.28
CA PHE A 157 -12.90 7.45 -13.85
C PHE A 157 -14.21 8.17 -13.52
N ALA A 158 -14.15 9.41 -13.04
CA ALA A 158 -15.34 10.18 -12.66
C ALA A 158 -16.16 10.68 -13.85
N TRP A 159 -15.53 10.97 -15.00
CA TRP A 159 -16.23 11.53 -16.16
C TRP A 159 -17.38 10.63 -16.66
N ILE A 160 -17.20 9.30 -16.67
CA ILE A 160 -18.28 8.38 -17.11
C ILE A 160 -19.46 8.39 -16.15
N GLN A 161 -19.19 8.52 -14.85
CA GLN A 161 -20.24 8.64 -13.83
C GLN A 161 -20.98 9.97 -13.96
N TYR A 162 -20.24 11.06 -14.19
CA TYR A 162 -20.81 12.39 -14.40
C TYR A 162 -21.72 12.43 -15.63
N VAL A 163 -21.27 11.89 -16.76
CA VAL A 163 -22.07 11.82 -18.00
C VAL A 163 -23.33 10.97 -17.79
N SER A 164 -23.23 9.87 -17.05
CA SER A 164 -24.37 8.99 -16.76
C SER A 164 -25.47 9.74 -15.98
N ILE A 165 -25.10 10.50 -14.95
CA ILE A 165 -26.05 11.31 -14.16
C ILE A 165 -26.59 12.49 -14.97
N LEU A 166 -25.74 13.13 -15.77
CA LEU A 166 -26.10 14.27 -16.60
C LEU A 166 -27.21 13.92 -17.60
N LEU A 167 -27.14 12.75 -18.25
CA LEU A 167 -28.16 12.31 -19.21
C LEU A 167 -29.54 12.16 -18.56
N ILE A 168 -29.62 11.57 -17.37
CA ILE A 168 -30.86 11.44 -16.61
C ILE A 168 -31.40 12.82 -16.24
N PHE A 169 -30.52 13.70 -15.77
CA PHE A 169 -30.88 15.06 -15.39
C PHE A 169 -31.45 15.86 -16.57
N LEU A 170 -30.82 15.78 -17.75
CA LEU A 170 -31.31 16.41 -18.98
C LEU A 170 -32.66 15.85 -19.41
N TRP A 171 -32.86 14.54 -19.31
CA TRP A 171 -34.14 13.90 -19.64
C TRP A 171 -35.27 14.38 -18.71
N VAL A 172 -35.01 14.46 -17.40
CA VAL A 172 -35.98 14.99 -16.42
C VAL A 172 -36.28 16.47 -16.70
N PHE A 173 -35.26 17.29 -16.93
CA PHE A 173 -35.43 18.72 -17.21
C PHE A 173 -36.22 18.98 -18.48
N ASP A 174 -36.00 18.21 -19.55
CA ASP A 174 -36.79 18.29 -20.76
C ASP A 174 -38.27 17.97 -20.48
N ARG A 175 -38.53 16.96 -19.64
CA ARG A 175 -39.90 16.61 -19.24
C ARG A 175 -40.58 17.71 -18.42
N ILE A 176 -39.86 18.30 -17.47
CA ILE A 176 -40.37 19.41 -16.65
C ILE A 176 -40.63 20.64 -17.52
N LYS A 177 -39.71 21.02 -18.42
CA LYS A 177 -39.91 22.16 -19.34
C LYS A 177 -41.17 21.97 -20.19
N LYS A 178 -41.32 20.80 -20.82
CA LYS A 178 -42.52 20.48 -21.61
C LYS A 178 -43.79 20.60 -20.77
N PHE A 179 -43.77 20.12 -19.53
CA PHE A 179 -44.89 20.25 -18.60
C PHE A 179 -45.22 21.70 -18.25
N VAL A 180 -44.20 22.52 -17.95
CA VAL A 180 -44.38 23.95 -17.60
C VAL A 180 -44.95 24.75 -18.79
N PHE A 181 -44.46 24.51 -20.00
CA PHE A 181 -44.93 25.22 -21.20
C PHE A 181 -46.31 24.73 -21.67
N GLN A 182 -46.63 23.44 -21.55
CA GLN A 182 -47.95 22.91 -21.92
C GLN A 182 -49.04 23.36 -20.96
N ASN A 183 -48.75 23.44 -19.65
CA ASN A 183 -49.73 23.84 -18.64
C ASN A 183 -49.78 25.36 -18.39
N GLN A 184 -49.07 26.18 -19.18
CA GLN A 184 -49.04 27.64 -19.06
C GLN A 184 -48.85 28.15 -17.62
N VAL A 185 -47.99 27.48 -16.84
CA VAL A 185 -47.73 27.88 -15.45
C VAL A 185 -46.99 29.24 -15.38
N LEU A 186 -46.42 29.66 -16.51
CA LEU A 186 -45.80 30.97 -16.71
C LEU A 186 -46.60 31.72 -17.79
N THR A 187 -46.88 33.00 -17.54
CA THR A 187 -47.56 33.90 -18.49
C THR A 187 -46.72 34.07 -19.76
N THR A 188 -47.07 33.35 -20.82
CA THR A 188 -46.47 33.51 -22.14
C THR A 188 -47.25 34.55 -22.94
N ILE A 189 -46.62 35.65 -23.34
CA ILE A 189 -47.17 36.60 -24.31
C ILE A 189 -46.95 36.05 -25.72
N PRO A 190 -48.00 35.81 -26.53
CA PRO A 190 -47.84 35.43 -27.92
C PRO A 190 -47.26 36.62 -28.69
N VAL A 191 -46.14 36.42 -29.37
CA VAL A 191 -45.64 37.37 -30.36
C VAL A 191 -46.50 37.19 -31.61
N THR A 192 -47.55 37.99 -31.72
CA THR A 192 -48.29 38.15 -32.98
C THR A 192 -47.35 38.77 -33.99
N SER A 193 -46.86 37.98 -34.94
CA SER A 193 -46.21 38.49 -36.14
C SER A 193 -47.24 39.30 -36.92
N ALA A 194 -47.30 40.61 -36.65
CA ALA A 194 -48.11 41.55 -37.41
C ALA A 194 -47.70 41.42 -38.88
N SER A 195 -48.62 40.92 -39.70
CA SER A 195 -48.49 40.90 -41.14
C SER A 195 -48.18 42.32 -41.62
N LEU A 196 -47.00 42.51 -42.21
CA LEU A 196 -46.64 43.72 -42.92
C LEU A 196 -47.56 43.86 -44.14
N THR A 197 -48.68 44.58 -44.00
CA THR A 197 -49.44 45.10 -45.14
C THR A 197 -48.63 46.23 -45.79
N PRO A 198 -48.18 46.12 -47.05
CA PRO A 198 -47.55 47.23 -47.74
C PRO A 198 -48.64 48.20 -48.20
N LEU A 199 -48.64 49.42 -47.66
CA LEU A 199 -49.54 50.49 -48.04
C LEU A 199 -49.00 51.18 -49.31
N TYR A 200 -49.40 50.71 -50.49
CA TYR A 200 -49.14 51.40 -51.77
C TYR A 200 -50.08 52.62 -51.90
N LYS A 201 -49.53 53.82 -51.77
CA LYS A 201 -50.20 55.05 -52.22
C LYS A 201 -49.98 55.21 -53.73
N ALA A 202 -51.04 54.99 -54.52
CA ALA A 202 -51.11 55.46 -55.88
C ALA A 202 -51.40 56.97 -55.88
N HIS A 203 -50.50 57.78 -56.46
CA HIS A 203 -50.82 59.14 -56.89
C HIS A 203 -51.24 59.08 -58.36
N GLN A 204 -52.47 59.48 -58.68
CA GLN A 204 -52.90 59.83 -60.03
C GLN A 204 -53.16 61.34 -60.08
N SER A 205 -52.55 61.96 -61.10
CA SER A 205 -52.87 63.25 -61.77
C SER A 205 -53.30 64.41 -60.88
#